data_AF-K7F8R7-F1
#
_entry.id   AF-K7F8R7-F1
#
_cell.length_a   1.000
_cell.length_b   1.000
_cell.length_c   1.000
_cell.angle_alpha   90.00
_cell.angle_beta   90.00
_cell.angle_gamma   90.00
#
_symmetry.space_group_name_H-M   'P 1'
#
loop_
_entity.id
_entity.type
_entity.pdbx_description
1 polymer ?
#
loop_
_entity_poly.entity_id
_entity_poly.type
_entity_poly.pdbx_seq_one_letter_code
_entity_poly.pdbx_strand_id
1 'polypeptide(L)'
;QKAPEDMKLFFLKNPLDTCNDGTRAGYYLREHEGSKIFLLAFSGGWCCYSKETCDTRYKNIWRLMSSSGPEAERAGWGQLASSATQTAQHPSPPALRASQSMQRGALECALWRSSCNFKGSGTTAPLCISIGGPGHSLKEVFLLTSISAGGTGMLLDLERVVTLLEMLGAEAVQVRGLVDLGWFLDLKHPRQSDCSDAASSAPADAIKKGLRMWKRILLEKCKLKFKRVDEWQCFLGYRLYSSLKSPVFVVQWVFDKEQLRLENIHLGSQSLTEIQWNYLKNLGRELSNSQCAVSAVFAPACLSHMLITKSYWLEFQVKGISLARALQCWEKSLQSSNKAPKICMRSCPFHLIDNCPWPYCNPTCSALHDHGIGHEVNFQLALFRMRPDVHSQGKEHGLPTQVQRVTQSGV
;
A
#
# COMPACT_ATOMS: atom_id res chain seq x y z
N GLN A 1 -18.40 20.44 21.77
CA GLN A 1 -18.23 19.58 20.57
C GLN A 1 -17.80 18.21 21.06
N LYS A 2 -18.54 17.14 20.71
CA LYS A 2 -18.22 15.76 21.10
C LYS A 2 -16.88 15.39 20.46
N ALA A 3 -15.95 14.84 21.23
CA ALA A 3 -14.71 14.27 20.69
C ALA A 3 -15.06 13.23 19.61
N PRO A 4 -14.27 13.09 18.54
CA PRO A 4 -14.59 12.07 17.56
C PRO A 4 -14.40 10.69 18.18
N GLU A 5 -15.45 9.88 18.11
CA GLU A 5 -15.46 8.54 18.68
C GLU A 5 -14.50 7.61 17.91
N ASP A 6 -13.76 6.77 18.65
CA ASP A 6 -12.91 5.74 18.08
C ASP A 6 -13.73 4.69 17.31
N MET A 7 -13.08 3.93 16.42
CA MET A 7 -13.77 2.83 15.74
C MET A 7 -14.04 1.69 16.72
N LYS A 8 -15.23 1.10 16.69
CA LYS A 8 -15.66 0.04 17.62
C LYS A 8 -15.52 -1.35 16.99
N LEU A 9 -15.10 -2.34 17.75
CA LEU A 9 -14.91 -3.72 17.28
C LEU A 9 -16.24 -4.49 17.17
N PHE A 10 -16.42 -5.21 16.06
CA PHE A 10 -17.54 -6.11 15.80
C PHE A 10 -17.03 -7.47 15.30
N PHE A 11 -17.57 -8.56 15.85
CA PHE A 11 -17.26 -9.92 15.38
C PHE A 11 -18.22 -10.37 14.28
N LEU A 12 -17.72 -11.19 13.35
CA LEU A 12 -18.49 -11.69 12.21
C LEU A 12 -19.63 -12.62 12.65
N LYS A 13 -20.86 -12.42 12.18
CA LYS A 13 -22.03 -13.21 12.61
C LYS A 13 -21.85 -14.73 12.49
N ASN A 14 -21.23 -15.20 11.41
CA ASN A 14 -20.96 -16.62 11.21
C ASN A 14 -19.71 -17.06 12.02
N PRO A 15 -19.84 -18.00 12.98
CA PRO A 15 -18.71 -18.47 13.79
C PRO A 15 -17.66 -19.27 13.00
N LEU A 16 -17.99 -19.75 11.79
CA LEU A 16 -17.04 -20.46 10.92
C LEU A 16 -16.04 -19.52 10.24
N ASP A 17 -16.29 -18.21 10.29
CA ASP A 17 -15.41 -17.19 9.75
C ASP A 17 -14.32 -16.84 10.77
N THR A 18 -13.26 -17.64 10.75
CA THR A 18 -12.21 -17.59 11.76
C THR A 18 -10.92 -16.92 11.29
N CYS A 19 -10.11 -16.53 12.27
CA CYS A 19 -8.69 -16.24 12.16
C CYS A 19 -7.88 -17.55 11.96
N ASN A 20 -6.56 -17.43 11.84
CA ASN A 20 -5.66 -18.56 11.58
C ASN A 20 -5.64 -19.59 12.73
N ASP A 21 -5.82 -19.14 13.97
CA ASP A 21 -5.85 -19.98 15.18
C ASP A 21 -7.25 -20.54 15.52
N GLY A 22 -8.25 -20.24 14.70
CA GLY A 22 -9.63 -20.67 14.92
C GLY A 22 -10.51 -19.69 15.71
N THR A 23 -9.95 -18.60 16.22
CA THR A 23 -10.74 -17.54 16.88
C THR A 23 -11.64 -16.81 15.88
N ARG A 24 -12.74 -16.21 16.35
CA ARG A 24 -13.72 -15.55 15.49
C ARG A 24 -13.15 -14.27 14.89
N ALA A 25 -13.21 -14.11 13.57
CA ALA A 25 -12.74 -12.88 12.93
C ALA A 25 -13.72 -11.71 13.17
N GLY A 26 -13.21 -10.49 12.99
CA GLY A 26 -13.96 -9.26 13.23
C GLY A 26 -13.44 -8.08 12.42
N TYR A 27 -14.11 -6.94 12.60
CA TYR A 27 -13.81 -5.67 11.96
C TYR A 27 -14.07 -4.51 12.91
N TYR A 28 -13.39 -3.40 12.70
CA TYR A 28 -13.69 -2.14 13.39
C TYR A 28 -14.63 -1.30 12.53
N LEU A 29 -15.59 -0.60 13.14
CA LEU A 29 -16.57 0.23 12.46
C LEU A 29 -16.68 1.61 13.12
N ARG A 30 -16.74 2.67 12.31
CA ARG A 30 -17.14 4.02 12.72
C ARG A 30 -18.15 4.57 11.73
N GLU A 31 -19.30 5.03 12.23
CA GLU A 31 -20.36 5.58 11.39
C GLU A 31 -20.30 7.10 11.32
N HIS A 32 -20.65 7.63 10.14
CA HIS A 32 -20.80 9.05 9.91
C HIS A 32 -22.12 9.31 9.18
N GLU A 33 -23.05 9.98 9.85
CA GLU A 33 -24.35 10.34 9.29
C GLU A 33 -24.18 11.24 8.05
N GLY A 34 -25.04 11.03 7.04
CA GLY A 34 -25.04 11.82 5.80
C GLY A 34 -23.98 11.47 4.75
N SER A 35 -23.09 10.51 5.03
CA SER A 35 -22.10 10.08 4.04
C SER A 35 -22.68 9.41 2.82
N LYS A 36 -22.02 9.60 1.68
CA LYS A 36 -22.22 8.87 0.43
C LYS A 36 -21.13 7.84 0.12
N ILE A 37 -20.08 7.78 0.94
CA ILE A 37 -18.90 6.93 0.72
C ILE A 37 -18.81 5.90 1.85
N PHE A 38 -18.67 4.63 1.48
CA PHE A 38 -18.24 3.55 2.37
C PHE A 38 -16.75 3.28 2.15
N LEU A 39 -15.96 3.13 3.21
CA LEU A 39 -14.52 2.87 3.10
C LEU A 39 -14.14 1.55 3.77
N LEU A 40 -13.62 0.62 2.98
CA LEU A 40 -13.13 -0.66 3.46
C LEU A 40 -11.61 -0.69 3.44
N ALA A 41 -10.97 -0.85 4.59
CA ALA A 41 -9.52 -0.92 4.71
C ALA A 41 -9.00 -2.36 4.89
N PHE A 42 -8.09 -2.76 3.99
CA PHE A 42 -7.33 -4.01 4.10
C PHE A 42 -6.02 -3.78 4.82
N SER A 43 -5.87 -4.39 5.99
CA SER A 43 -4.62 -4.36 6.75
C SER A 43 -3.54 -5.21 6.07
N GLY A 44 -2.27 -4.81 6.24
CA GLY A 44 -1.10 -5.54 5.77
C GLY A 44 -0.41 -6.38 6.84
N GLY A 45 0.87 -6.68 6.62
CA GLY A 45 1.73 -7.33 7.62
C GLY A 45 2.23 -8.72 7.24
N TRP A 46 2.69 -8.92 6.00
CA TRP A 46 3.27 -10.18 5.52
C TRP A 46 2.33 -11.39 5.66
N CYS A 47 2.85 -12.56 5.25
CA CYS A 47 2.11 -13.81 5.14
C CYS A 47 2.95 -14.99 5.63
N CYS A 48 2.30 -16.12 5.89
CA CYS A 48 2.96 -17.41 6.04
C CYS A 48 2.40 -18.39 4.98
N TYR A 49 3.23 -19.35 4.55
CA TYR A 49 2.99 -20.16 3.34
C TYR A 49 3.35 -21.65 3.53
N SER A 50 3.67 -22.04 4.76
CA SER A 50 3.88 -23.42 5.19
C SER A 50 3.50 -23.54 6.67
N LYS A 51 3.38 -24.76 7.20
CA LYS A 51 3.12 -24.97 8.63
C LYS A 51 4.20 -24.32 9.49
N GLU A 52 5.46 -24.53 9.15
CA GLU A 52 6.63 -24.05 9.90
C GLU A 52 6.69 -22.52 9.94
N THR A 53 6.43 -21.87 8.79
CA THR A 53 6.41 -20.39 8.72
C THR A 53 5.22 -19.80 9.47
N CYS A 54 4.08 -20.50 9.50
CA CYS A 54 2.91 -20.07 10.27
C CYS A 54 3.10 -20.26 11.77
N ASP A 55 3.70 -21.37 12.21
CA ASP A 55 4.01 -21.62 13.61
C ASP A 55 5.01 -20.58 14.15
N THR A 56 6.03 -20.25 13.35
CA THR A 56 7.00 -19.18 13.66
C THR A 56 6.31 -17.82 13.75
N ARG A 57 5.45 -17.50 12.78
CA ARG A 57 4.68 -16.26 12.77
C ARG A 57 3.74 -16.16 13.96
N TYR A 58 3.10 -17.26 14.37
CA TYR A 58 2.23 -17.27 15.53
C TYR A 58 3.01 -16.98 16.82
N LYS A 59 4.19 -17.59 16.98
CA LYS A 59 5.06 -17.32 18.15
C LYS A 59 5.51 -15.85 18.23
N ASN A 60 5.87 -15.25 17.09
CA ASN A 60 6.47 -13.91 17.07
C ASN A 60 5.45 -12.77 16.92
N ILE A 61 4.36 -13.00 16.18
CA ILE A 61 3.37 -11.98 15.79
C ILE A 61 1.95 -12.58 15.80
N TRP A 62 1.57 -13.20 16.92
CA TRP A 62 0.24 -13.81 17.11
C TRP A 62 -0.92 -12.84 16.82
N ARG A 63 -0.73 -11.53 17.04
CA ARG A 63 -1.71 -10.46 16.78
C ARG A 63 -2.09 -10.28 15.30
N LEU A 64 -1.50 -11.03 14.37
CA LEU A 64 -1.94 -11.08 12.97
C LEU A 64 -2.58 -12.44 12.61
N MET A 65 -2.82 -13.29 13.62
CA MET A 65 -3.26 -14.67 13.48
C MET A 65 -4.37 -15.09 14.47
N SER A 66 -4.56 -14.38 15.59
CA SER A 66 -5.62 -14.56 16.60
C SER A 66 -6.36 -13.29 17.06
N SER A 67 -7.69 -13.32 17.12
CA SER A 67 -8.51 -12.23 17.67
C SER A 67 -8.68 -12.29 19.20
N SER A 68 -7.78 -12.95 19.93
CA SER A 68 -7.86 -13.10 21.40
C SER A 68 -7.32 -11.92 22.23
N GLY A 69 -6.85 -10.84 21.61
CA GLY A 69 -6.51 -9.60 22.33
C GLY A 69 -6.60 -8.29 21.54
N PRO A 70 -7.56 -8.10 20.61
CA PRO A 70 -7.87 -6.79 20.08
C PRO A 70 -8.48 -5.89 21.16
N GLU A 71 -8.20 -4.60 21.07
CA GLU A 71 -8.86 -3.58 21.88
C GLU A 71 -10.32 -3.43 21.44
N ALA A 72 -11.21 -3.06 22.37
CA ALA A 72 -12.64 -2.85 22.05
C ALA A 72 -12.84 -1.65 21.11
N GLU A 73 -11.96 -0.66 21.22
CA GLU A 73 -11.94 0.54 20.41
C GLU A 73 -10.55 0.78 19.85
N ARG A 74 -10.47 1.40 18.68
CA ARG A 74 -9.19 1.72 18.05
C ARG A 74 -9.23 3.06 17.35
N ALA A 75 -8.22 3.88 17.62
CA ALA A 75 -7.96 5.08 16.83
C ALA A 75 -7.64 4.68 15.39
N GLY A 76 -8.35 5.27 14.45
CA GLY A 76 -8.02 5.10 13.04
C GLY A 76 -6.72 5.83 12.69
N TRP A 77 -6.06 5.35 11.65
CA TRP A 77 -4.75 5.83 11.20
C TRP A 77 -4.86 6.43 9.81
N GLY A 78 -4.11 7.50 9.54
CA GLY A 78 -4.04 8.04 8.18
C GLY A 78 -5.38 8.53 7.65
N GLN A 79 -5.85 7.90 6.58
CA GLN A 79 -7.21 8.10 6.03
C GLN A 79 -8.31 7.81 7.04
N LEU A 80 -8.09 6.90 7.99
CA LEU A 80 -9.04 6.49 9.02
C LEU A 80 -8.94 7.35 10.30
N ALA A 81 -7.99 8.28 10.38
CA ALA A 81 -7.79 9.10 11.58
C ALA A 81 -8.94 10.10 11.74
N SER A 82 -9.47 10.21 12.97
CA SER A 82 -10.48 11.20 13.26
C SER A 82 -9.87 12.60 13.31
N SER A 83 -10.51 13.56 12.63
CA SER A 83 -9.94 14.91 12.39
C SER A 83 -9.64 15.77 13.64
N ALA A 84 -9.90 15.30 14.87
CA ALA A 84 -9.66 16.10 16.07
C ALA A 84 -8.20 16.11 16.55
N THR A 85 -7.36 15.15 16.14
CA THR A 85 -5.92 15.18 16.49
C THR A 85 -5.08 16.09 15.59
N GLN A 86 -5.66 16.72 14.55
CA GLN A 86 -4.96 17.65 13.66
C GLN A 86 -5.50 19.10 13.71
N THR A 87 -6.30 19.48 14.69
CA THR A 87 -6.86 20.84 14.75
C THR A 87 -6.68 21.48 16.12
N ALA A 88 -5.52 22.10 16.32
CA ALA A 88 -5.38 23.14 17.35
C ALA A 88 -4.74 24.45 16.85
N GLN A 89 -4.08 24.54 15.68
CA GLN A 89 -3.38 25.79 15.34
C GLN A 89 -3.50 26.36 13.91
N HIS A 90 -4.08 25.68 12.91
CA HIS A 90 -4.28 26.31 11.60
C HIS A 90 -5.56 25.87 10.87
N PRO A 91 -6.29 26.78 10.19
CA PRO A 91 -7.44 26.41 9.36
C PRO A 91 -6.98 25.53 8.20
N SER A 92 -7.53 24.30 8.12
CA SER A 92 -7.13 23.34 7.09
C SER A 92 -7.44 23.84 5.67
N PRO A 93 -6.51 23.67 4.70
CA PRO A 93 -6.71 24.12 3.34
C PRO A 93 -7.91 23.44 2.65
N PRO A 94 -8.53 24.05 1.61
CA PRO A 94 -9.67 23.49 0.88
C PRO A 94 -9.43 22.06 0.36
N ALA A 95 -8.17 21.69 0.10
CA ALA A 95 -7.79 20.34 -0.31
C ALA A 95 -7.89 19.30 0.82
N LEU A 96 -7.57 19.70 2.06
CA LEU A 96 -7.90 18.93 3.26
C LEU A 96 -9.42 18.88 3.45
N ARG A 97 -10.19 19.87 2.98
CA ARG A 97 -11.66 19.86 3.08
C ARG A 97 -12.32 18.86 2.12
N ALA A 98 -11.70 18.58 0.98
CA ALA A 98 -12.11 17.54 0.02
C ALA A 98 -11.60 16.13 0.41
N SER A 99 -10.40 16.02 1.01
CA SER A 99 -10.02 14.76 1.69
C SER A 99 -10.85 14.56 2.96
N GLN A 100 -11.20 15.63 3.66
CA GLN A 100 -12.15 15.63 4.77
C GLN A 100 -13.58 15.43 4.28
N SER A 101 -13.96 15.58 3.01
CA SER A 101 -15.26 15.07 2.53
C SER A 101 -15.19 13.59 2.18
N MET A 102 -13.99 13.06 1.95
CA MET A 102 -13.71 11.62 1.87
C MET A 102 -13.61 10.96 3.27
N GLN A 103 -13.19 11.73 4.30
CA GLN A 103 -13.08 11.31 5.71
C GLN A 103 -14.31 11.67 6.57
N ARG A 104 -15.04 12.76 6.29
CA ARG A 104 -16.34 13.07 6.92
C ARG A 104 -17.39 12.26 6.19
N GLY A 105 -17.46 10.98 6.53
CA GLY A 105 -18.51 10.15 5.99
C GLY A 105 -18.17 8.67 5.88
N ALA A 106 -16.91 8.31 5.78
CA ALA A 106 -16.54 6.93 5.55
C ALA A 106 -17.08 6.04 6.68
N LEU A 107 -17.95 5.08 6.34
CA LEU A 107 -18.17 3.94 7.22
C LEU A 107 -16.92 3.07 7.09
N GLU A 108 -16.07 3.14 8.11
CA GLU A 108 -14.69 2.61 8.06
C GLU A 108 -14.67 1.18 8.56
N CYS A 109 -14.40 0.21 7.68
CA CYS A 109 -14.26 -1.20 8.06
C CYS A 109 -12.80 -1.66 7.95
N ALA A 110 -12.12 -1.89 9.07
CA ALA A 110 -10.78 -2.48 9.06
C ALA A 110 -10.86 -3.98 9.33
N LEU A 111 -10.68 -4.80 8.28
CA LEU A 111 -10.65 -6.25 8.44
C LEU A 111 -9.42 -6.65 9.26
N TRP A 112 -9.65 -7.43 10.31
CA TRP A 112 -8.60 -8.07 11.10
C TRP A 112 -8.05 -9.31 10.36
N ARG A 113 -7.55 -9.05 9.14
CA ARG A 113 -7.15 -9.93 8.03
C ARG A 113 -5.67 -9.89 7.68
N SER A 114 -4.89 -10.95 7.87
CA SER A 114 -3.73 -11.14 6.97
C SER A 114 -4.27 -11.59 5.60
N SER A 115 -3.73 -11.07 4.50
CA SER A 115 -4.15 -11.39 3.13
C SER A 115 -3.88 -12.85 2.71
N CYS A 116 -3.46 -13.68 3.65
CA CYS A 116 -2.90 -15.03 3.50
C CYS A 116 -3.54 -15.99 4.50
N ASN A 117 -4.85 -15.91 4.61
CA ASN A 117 -5.63 -16.74 5.53
C ASN A 117 -5.98 -18.10 4.86
N PHE A 118 -6.08 -19.16 5.68
CA PHE A 118 -6.04 -20.58 5.27
C PHE A 118 -7.38 -21.21 4.89
N LYS A 119 -8.40 -20.41 4.63
CA LYS A 119 -9.73 -20.91 4.23
C LYS A 119 -10.26 -20.19 3.00
N GLY A 120 -9.52 -20.37 1.90
CA GLY A 120 -9.93 -19.96 0.57
C GLY A 120 -10.19 -18.47 0.46
N SER A 121 -10.59 -18.03 -0.72
CA SER A 121 -11.20 -16.71 -0.90
C SER A 121 -12.59 -16.60 -0.23
N GLY A 122 -12.85 -17.41 0.80
CA GLY A 122 -14.18 -17.65 1.34
C GLY A 122 -14.79 -16.44 2.04
N THR A 123 -14.09 -15.32 2.24
CA THR A 123 -14.66 -14.25 3.05
C THR A 123 -14.09 -12.83 2.78
N THR A 124 -14.31 -12.29 1.57
CA THR A 124 -14.97 -10.97 1.45
C THR A 124 -16.50 -11.11 1.62
N ALA A 125 -16.96 -12.30 1.98
CA ALA A 125 -18.36 -12.71 2.02
C ALA A 125 -19.21 -12.20 3.20
N PRO A 126 -18.70 -11.78 4.37
CA PRO A 126 -19.56 -11.07 5.35
C PRO A 126 -19.48 -9.55 5.20
N LEU A 127 -18.60 -9.05 4.32
CA LEU A 127 -17.98 -7.72 4.31
C LEU A 127 -18.94 -6.54 4.47
N CYS A 128 -20.20 -6.71 4.10
CA CYS A 128 -21.27 -5.73 4.32
C CYS A 128 -22.62 -6.35 4.70
N ILE A 129 -22.71 -7.64 5.06
CA ILE A 129 -24.00 -8.28 5.40
C ILE A 129 -24.66 -7.64 6.63
N SER A 130 -23.90 -6.87 7.43
CA SER A 130 -24.49 -6.03 8.50
C SER A 130 -24.34 -4.52 8.29
N ILE A 131 -23.72 -4.08 7.20
CA ILE A 131 -23.66 -2.65 6.83
C ILE A 131 -24.99 -2.21 6.17
N GLY A 132 -25.89 -3.18 5.98
CA GLY A 132 -27.34 -3.00 5.88
C GLY A 132 -28.13 -3.99 6.77
N GLY A 133 -27.86 -4.06 8.09
CA GLY A 133 -28.96 -4.48 8.99
C GLY A 133 -30.19 -3.57 8.76
N PRO A 134 -31.45 -4.03 8.95
CA PRO A 134 -32.63 -3.35 8.43
C PRO A 134 -32.66 -1.87 8.84
N GLY A 135 -32.44 -0.96 7.87
CA GLY A 135 -32.47 0.49 8.10
C GLY A 135 -31.34 1.33 7.45
N HIS A 136 -30.25 0.75 6.95
CA HIS A 136 -29.15 1.55 6.39
C HIS A 136 -29.27 1.74 4.87
N SER A 137 -29.23 3.00 4.41
CA SER A 137 -29.20 3.36 2.98
C SER A 137 -27.86 2.96 2.35
N LEU A 138 -27.91 2.21 1.24
CA LEU A 138 -26.73 1.87 0.43
C LEU A 138 -26.02 3.17 -0.02
N LYS A 139 -24.70 3.21 0.17
CA LYS A 139 -23.84 4.36 -0.13
C LYS A 139 -23.57 4.43 -1.64
N GLU A 140 -23.46 5.62 -2.22
CA GLU A 140 -23.23 5.81 -3.67
C GLU A 140 -21.87 5.26 -4.12
N VAL A 141 -20.85 5.33 -3.26
CA VAL A 141 -19.47 4.92 -3.57
C VAL A 141 -18.95 3.98 -2.50
N PHE A 142 -18.33 2.88 -2.95
CA PHE A 142 -17.65 1.91 -2.10
C PHE A 142 -16.14 1.93 -2.41
N LEU A 143 -15.35 2.55 -1.54
CA LEU A 143 -13.91 2.68 -1.69
C LEU A 143 -13.16 1.61 -0.90
N LEU A 144 -12.46 0.73 -1.59
CA LEU A 144 -11.56 -0.23 -0.97
C LEU A 144 -10.18 0.42 -0.88
N THR A 145 -9.71 0.67 0.33
CA THR A 145 -8.34 1.11 0.63
C THR A 145 -7.54 -0.04 1.25
N SER A 146 -6.23 0.09 1.28
CA SER A 146 -5.36 -0.99 1.75
C SER A 146 -3.99 -0.49 2.14
N ILE A 147 -3.21 -1.30 2.85
CA ILE A 147 -1.80 -1.04 3.11
C ILE A 147 -0.93 -2.29 2.93
N SER A 148 0.24 -2.15 2.31
CA SER A 148 1.27 -3.19 2.22
C SER A 148 0.70 -4.48 1.60
N ALA A 149 0.91 -5.65 2.23
CA ALA A 149 0.31 -6.93 1.83
C ALA A 149 -1.23 -6.87 1.64
N GLY A 150 -1.90 -5.98 2.38
CA GLY A 150 -3.33 -5.69 2.23
C GLY A 150 -3.68 -5.16 0.85
N GLY A 151 -2.75 -4.47 0.17
CA GLY A 151 -2.92 -3.96 -1.19
C GLY A 151 -2.99 -5.08 -2.22
N THR A 152 -2.12 -6.08 -2.12
CA THR A 152 -2.23 -7.31 -2.93
C THR A 152 -3.55 -8.03 -2.63
N GLY A 153 -3.92 -8.12 -1.34
CA GLY A 153 -5.20 -8.69 -0.92
C GLY A 153 -6.41 -8.01 -1.54
N MET A 154 -6.44 -6.68 -1.48
CA MET A 154 -7.49 -5.82 -2.03
C MET A 154 -7.60 -5.96 -3.54
N LEU A 155 -6.49 -5.91 -4.27
CA LEU A 155 -6.49 -6.05 -5.74
C LEU A 155 -7.08 -7.40 -6.18
N LEU A 156 -6.75 -8.47 -5.46
CA LEU A 156 -7.25 -9.82 -5.74
C LEU A 156 -8.75 -9.99 -5.41
N ASP A 157 -9.29 -9.17 -4.51
CA ASP A 157 -10.66 -9.27 -4.03
C ASP A 157 -11.60 -8.19 -4.60
N LEU A 158 -11.07 -7.16 -5.26
CA LEU A 158 -11.80 -6.00 -5.76
C LEU A 158 -13.01 -6.40 -6.62
N GLU A 159 -12.79 -7.17 -7.68
CA GLU A 159 -13.87 -7.61 -8.58
C GLU A 159 -14.84 -8.57 -7.88
N ARG A 160 -14.39 -9.32 -6.87
CA ARG A 160 -15.28 -10.16 -6.07
C ARG A 160 -16.22 -9.31 -5.22
N VAL A 161 -15.75 -8.19 -4.69
CA VAL A 161 -16.59 -7.25 -3.94
C VAL A 161 -17.65 -6.62 -4.84
N VAL A 162 -17.33 -6.30 -6.09
CA VAL A 162 -18.32 -5.85 -7.09
C VAL A 162 -19.44 -6.90 -7.23
N THR A 163 -19.09 -8.14 -7.57
CA THR A 163 -20.08 -9.21 -7.74
C THR A 163 -20.90 -9.46 -6.48
N LEU A 164 -20.29 -9.38 -5.29
CA LEU A 164 -21.03 -9.52 -4.03
C LEU A 164 -22.04 -8.39 -3.80
N LEU A 165 -21.71 -7.15 -4.15
CA LEU A 165 -22.63 -6.01 -4.05
C LEU A 165 -23.77 -6.11 -5.07
N GLU A 166 -23.49 -6.53 -6.30
CA GLU A 166 -24.49 -6.82 -7.33
C GLU A 166 -25.49 -7.89 -6.84
N MET A 167 -24.98 -9.00 -6.29
CA MET A 167 -25.81 -10.07 -5.71
C MET A 167 -26.69 -9.62 -4.54
N LEU A 168 -26.30 -8.54 -3.84
CA LEU A 168 -27.06 -7.93 -2.74
C LEU A 168 -28.03 -6.83 -3.23
N GLY A 169 -28.21 -6.66 -4.55
CA GLY A 169 -29.10 -5.65 -5.14
C GLY A 169 -28.53 -4.22 -5.15
N ALA A 170 -27.23 -4.07 -4.94
CA ALA A 170 -26.53 -2.78 -4.86
C ALA A 170 -25.83 -2.40 -6.17
N GLU A 171 -26.44 -2.68 -7.33
CA GLU A 171 -25.85 -2.48 -8.66
C GLU A 171 -25.49 -1.02 -8.97
N ALA A 172 -26.19 -0.06 -8.36
CA ALA A 172 -25.92 1.37 -8.54
C ALA A 172 -24.66 1.86 -7.79
N VAL A 173 -24.08 1.05 -6.90
CA VAL A 173 -22.94 1.43 -6.07
C VAL A 173 -21.65 1.36 -6.87
N GLN A 174 -20.90 2.46 -6.89
CA GLN A 174 -19.61 2.51 -7.59
C GLN A 174 -18.49 1.97 -6.69
N VAL A 175 -17.93 0.82 -7.06
CA VAL A 175 -16.79 0.23 -6.37
C VAL A 175 -15.48 0.78 -6.94
N ARG A 176 -14.58 1.23 -6.07
CA ARG A 176 -13.29 1.85 -6.44
C ARG A 176 -12.16 1.31 -5.57
N GLY A 177 -10.95 1.28 -6.10
CA GLY A 177 -9.76 0.86 -5.36
C GLY A 177 -8.75 1.97 -5.12
N LEU A 178 -8.22 2.04 -3.91
CA LEU A 178 -7.04 2.80 -3.54
C LEU A 178 -6.00 1.87 -2.91
N VAL A 179 -4.91 1.63 -3.64
CA VAL A 179 -3.90 0.66 -3.23
C VAL A 179 -2.70 1.39 -2.68
N ASP A 180 -2.44 1.28 -1.37
CA ASP A 180 -1.17 1.74 -0.78
C ASP A 180 -0.22 0.54 -0.65
N LEU A 181 0.85 0.55 -1.46
CA LEU A 181 2.00 -0.36 -1.32
C LEU A 181 1.67 -1.85 -1.51
N GLY A 182 0.82 -2.15 -2.50
CA GLY A 182 0.48 -3.51 -2.92
C GLY A 182 1.10 -3.94 -4.26
N TRP A 183 2.07 -3.18 -4.78
CA TRP A 183 2.63 -3.35 -6.13
C TRP A 183 4.07 -3.86 -6.07
N PHE A 184 4.23 -5.18 -6.11
CA PHE A 184 5.53 -5.85 -6.03
C PHE A 184 5.97 -6.43 -7.38
N LEU A 185 7.28 -6.50 -7.57
CA LEU A 185 7.93 -7.10 -8.74
C LEU A 185 8.60 -8.42 -8.38
N ASP A 186 8.58 -9.35 -9.34
CA ASP A 186 9.32 -10.62 -9.37
C ASP A 186 10.61 -10.45 -10.19
N LEU A 187 11.53 -9.60 -9.71
CA LEU A 187 12.81 -9.43 -10.39
C LEU A 187 13.70 -10.66 -10.16
N LYS A 188 14.42 -11.08 -11.19
CA LYS A 188 15.40 -12.18 -11.07
C LYS A 188 16.70 -11.62 -10.51
N HIS A 189 17.14 -12.13 -9.37
CA HIS A 189 18.42 -11.77 -8.79
C HIS A 189 19.57 -12.51 -9.51
N PRO A 190 20.67 -11.86 -9.90
CA PRO A 190 21.81 -12.51 -10.58
C PRO A 190 22.54 -13.57 -9.74
N ARG A 191 22.31 -13.64 -8.42
CA ARG A 191 22.99 -14.56 -7.48
C ARG A 191 22.05 -15.43 -6.65
N GLN A 192 20.87 -15.79 -7.17
CA GLN A 192 20.20 -16.98 -6.64
C GLN A 192 20.89 -18.21 -7.25
N SER A 193 22.07 -18.54 -6.72
CA SER A 193 22.59 -19.90 -6.80
C SER A 193 21.63 -20.83 -6.06
N ASP A 194 21.46 -22.05 -6.58
CA ASP A 194 20.65 -23.14 -6.02
C ASP A 194 21.05 -23.51 -4.58
N CYS A 195 20.70 -22.67 -3.60
CA CYS A 195 20.99 -22.91 -2.18
C CYS A 195 19.72 -23.09 -1.37
N SER A 196 19.71 -24.23 -0.69
CA SER A 196 18.64 -24.96 -0.06
C SER A 196 18.28 -24.45 1.34
N ASP A 197 18.16 -23.14 1.54
CA ASP A 197 17.65 -22.62 2.82
C ASP A 197 16.15 -22.36 2.73
N ALA A 198 15.38 -23.16 3.48
CA ALA A 198 13.93 -23.03 3.60
C ALA A 198 13.47 -21.63 4.07
N ALA A 199 14.40 -20.81 4.58
CA ALA A 199 14.18 -19.44 5.03
C ALA A 199 14.30 -18.38 3.92
N SER A 200 14.92 -18.67 2.76
CA SER A 200 15.09 -17.71 1.65
C SER A 200 14.52 -18.22 0.33
N SER A 201 13.31 -18.79 0.35
CA SER A 201 12.62 -19.10 -0.90
C SER A 201 12.39 -17.80 -1.69
N ALA A 202 12.72 -17.78 -2.97
CA ALA A 202 12.42 -16.65 -3.84
C ALA A 202 10.96 -16.22 -3.66
N PRO A 203 10.63 -14.92 -3.71
CA PRO A 203 9.26 -14.43 -3.49
C PRO A 203 8.19 -15.19 -4.29
N ALA A 204 8.52 -15.59 -5.52
CA ALA A 204 7.67 -16.43 -6.36
C ALA A 204 7.33 -17.80 -5.74
N ASP A 205 8.30 -18.47 -5.11
CA ASP A 205 8.10 -19.78 -4.50
C ASP A 205 7.28 -19.69 -3.22
N ALA A 206 7.45 -18.62 -2.44
CA ALA A 206 6.60 -18.33 -1.30
C ALA A 206 5.13 -18.17 -1.73
N ILE A 207 4.87 -17.43 -2.82
CA ILE A 207 3.52 -17.27 -3.37
C ILE A 207 2.98 -18.60 -3.91
N LYS A 208 3.77 -19.40 -4.63
CA LYS A 208 3.34 -20.72 -5.14
C LYS A 208 2.97 -21.68 -4.01
N LYS A 209 3.80 -21.75 -2.95
CA LYS A 209 3.51 -22.55 -1.74
C LYS A 209 2.25 -22.02 -1.05
N GLY A 210 2.19 -20.71 -0.86
CA GLY A 210 1.06 -20.01 -0.26
C GLY A 210 -0.24 -20.29 -0.97
N LEU A 211 -0.29 -20.19 -2.30
CA LEU A 211 -1.48 -20.46 -3.10
C LEU A 211 -2.06 -21.85 -2.87
N ARG A 212 -1.20 -22.87 -2.80
CA ARG A 212 -1.63 -24.24 -2.49
C ARG A 212 -2.20 -24.35 -1.09
N MET A 213 -1.60 -23.66 -0.12
CA MET A 213 -2.00 -23.72 1.29
C MET A 213 -3.26 -22.88 1.59
N TRP A 214 -3.33 -21.65 1.07
CA TRP A 214 -4.44 -20.71 1.27
C TRP A 214 -5.71 -21.11 0.51
N LYS A 215 -5.60 -21.96 -0.51
CA LYS A 215 -6.70 -22.36 -1.41
C LYS A 215 -7.42 -21.15 -2.03
N ARG A 216 -6.67 -20.09 -2.35
CA ARG A 216 -7.24 -18.81 -2.79
C ARG A 216 -7.76 -18.90 -4.22
N ILE A 217 -8.94 -18.31 -4.47
CA ILE A 217 -9.50 -18.17 -5.82
C ILE A 217 -8.92 -16.91 -6.46
N LEU A 218 -8.27 -17.10 -7.61
CA LEU A 218 -7.72 -16.02 -8.43
C LEU A 218 -8.77 -15.56 -9.46
N LEU A 219 -8.62 -14.33 -9.94
CA LEU A 219 -9.48 -13.78 -11.00
C LEU A 219 -9.29 -14.56 -12.31
N GLU A 220 -10.36 -15.10 -12.88
CA GLU A 220 -10.28 -15.99 -14.05
C GLU A 220 -9.64 -15.31 -15.26
N LYS A 221 -10.01 -14.05 -15.53
CA LYS A 221 -9.40 -13.24 -16.60
C LYS A 221 -7.88 -13.08 -16.42
N CYS A 222 -7.38 -13.10 -15.19
CA CYS A 222 -5.94 -13.11 -14.93
C CYS A 222 -5.33 -14.50 -15.15
N LYS A 223 -5.95 -15.55 -14.60
CA LYS A 223 -5.47 -16.94 -14.76
C LYS A 223 -5.29 -17.32 -16.22
N LEU A 224 -6.23 -16.95 -17.08
CA LEU A 224 -6.21 -17.26 -18.52
C LEU A 224 -5.01 -16.65 -19.28
N LYS A 225 -4.30 -15.69 -18.69
CA LYS A 225 -3.06 -15.13 -19.27
C LYS A 225 -1.83 -16.01 -19.05
N PHE A 226 -1.92 -16.97 -18.13
CA PHE A 226 -0.79 -17.76 -17.66
C PHE A 226 -1.07 -19.26 -17.79
N LYS A 227 0.00 -20.05 -17.89
CA LYS A 227 -0.11 -21.50 -17.73
C LYS A 227 -0.48 -21.82 -16.27
N ARG A 228 -1.06 -22.99 -16.04
CA ARG A 228 -1.50 -23.43 -14.69
C ARG A 228 -0.40 -23.33 -13.62
N VAL A 229 0.84 -23.65 -13.96
CA VAL A 229 2.01 -23.56 -13.06
C VAL A 229 2.41 -22.12 -12.71
N ASP A 230 1.95 -21.17 -13.51
CA ASP A 230 2.31 -19.75 -13.47
C ASP A 230 1.15 -18.85 -13.00
N GLU A 231 0.01 -19.42 -12.60
CA GLU A 231 -1.14 -18.66 -12.07
C GLU A 231 -0.78 -17.78 -10.86
N TRP A 232 0.29 -18.14 -10.14
CA TRP A 232 0.84 -17.35 -9.04
C TRP A 232 1.20 -15.92 -9.43
N GLN A 233 1.49 -15.68 -10.70
CA GLN A 233 1.78 -14.36 -11.24
C GLN A 233 0.61 -13.37 -11.07
N CYS A 234 -0.62 -13.86 -10.91
CA CYS A 234 -1.78 -13.02 -10.60
C CYS A 234 -1.74 -12.36 -9.21
N PHE A 235 -0.83 -12.77 -8.32
CA PHE A 235 -0.57 -12.04 -7.07
C PHE A 235 0.22 -10.75 -7.27
N LEU A 236 0.81 -10.54 -8.45
CA LEU A 236 1.62 -9.35 -8.73
C LEU A 236 0.74 -8.27 -9.35
N GLY A 237 0.69 -7.10 -8.72
CA GLY A 237 -0.20 -6.01 -9.11
C GLY A 237 -0.08 -5.65 -10.60
N TYR A 238 1.14 -5.56 -11.12
CA TYR A 238 1.40 -5.21 -12.51
C TYR A 238 0.92 -6.25 -13.54
N ARG A 239 0.78 -7.50 -13.14
CA ARG A 239 0.25 -8.58 -13.98
C ARG A 239 -1.27 -8.71 -13.87
N LEU A 240 -1.80 -8.45 -12.67
CA LEU A 240 -3.23 -8.48 -12.37
C LEU A 240 -3.99 -7.27 -12.93
N TYR A 241 -3.38 -6.07 -12.91
CA TYR A 241 -4.06 -4.79 -13.16
C TYR A 241 -4.89 -4.76 -14.45
N SER A 242 -4.35 -5.25 -15.57
CA SER A 242 -5.08 -5.26 -16.85
C SER A 242 -6.27 -6.24 -16.91
N SER A 243 -6.44 -7.08 -15.89
CA SER A 243 -7.63 -7.92 -15.72
C SER A 243 -8.74 -7.24 -14.92
N LEU A 244 -8.44 -6.17 -14.18
CA LEU A 244 -9.43 -5.44 -13.38
C LEU A 244 -10.32 -4.58 -14.28
N LYS A 245 -11.57 -4.39 -13.88
CA LYS A 245 -12.55 -3.51 -14.51
C LYS A 245 -12.78 -2.26 -13.67
N SER A 246 -12.78 -2.43 -12.35
CA SER A 246 -13.00 -1.35 -11.40
C SER A 246 -11.85 -0.34 -11.44
N PRO A 247 -12.13 0.97 -11.31
CA PRO A 247 -11.08 1.99 -11.29
C PRO A 247 -10.20 1.84 -10.05
N VAL A 248 -8.89 1.82 -10.25
CA VAL A 248 -7.88 1.69 -9.19
C VAL A 248 -6.89 2.84 -9.26
N PHE A 249 -6.67 3.49 -8.12
CA PHE A 249 -5.57 4.44 -7.90
C PHE A 249 -4.45 3.73 -7.15
N VAL A 250 -3.24 3.72 -7.73
CA VAL A 250 -2.06 3.07 -7.13
C VAL A 250 -1.19 4.11 -6.44
N VAL A 251 -0.92 3.93 -5.15
CA VAL A 251 0.07 4.68 -4.38
C VAL A 251 1.23 3.74 -4.07
N GLN A 252 2.43 4.07 -4.55
CA GLN A 252 3.57 3.17 -4.45
C GLN A 252 4.89 3.95 -4.30
N TRP A 253 5.70 3.64 -3.29
CA TRP A 253 7.08 4.15 -3.26
C TRP A 253 7.88 3.54 -4.41
N VAL A 254 8.60 4.37 -5.19
CA VAL A 254 9.51 3.86 -6.23
C VAL A 254 10.59 2.94 -5.63
N PHE A 255 10.99 3.23 -4.39
CA PHE A 255 11.94 2.43 -3.62
C PHE A 255 11.28 1.89 -2.35
N ASP A 256 10.36 0.95 -2.48
CA ASP A 256 9.69 0.37 -1.32
C ASP A 256 10.63 -0.50 -0.46
N LYS A 257 10.61 -0.30 0.86
CA LYS A 257 11.47 -1.05 1.79
C LYS A 257 11.13 -2.55 1.85
N GLU A 258 9.86 -2.94 1.68
CA GLU A 258 9.48 -4.35 1.71
C GLU A 258 9.85 -5.05 0.40
N GLN A 259 9.76 -4.36 -0.75
CA GLN A 259 10.33 -4.89 -2.00
C GLN A 259 11.83 -5.16 -1.84
N LEU A 260 12.59 -4.26 -1.23
CA LEU A 260 14.03 -4.48 -1.00
C LEU A 260 14.29 -5.66 -0.05
N ARG A 261 13.47 -5.84 1.00
CA ARG A 261 13.55 -7.01 1.88
C ARG A 261 13.26 -8.32 1.15
N LEU A 262 12.28 -8.33 0.23
CA LEU A 262 11.99 -9.50 -0.61
C LEU A 262 13.19 -9.88 -1.51
N GLU A 263 13.99 -8.89 -1.88
CA GLU A 263 15.21 -9.04 -2.67
C GLU A 263 16.46 -9.27 -1.79
N ASN A 264 16.29 -9.52 -0.50
CA ASN A 264 17.36 -9.72 0.50
C ASN A 264 18.32 -8.51 0.64
N ILE A 265 17.87 -7.32 0.26
CA ILE A 265 18.61 -6.07 0.41
C ILE A 265 18.19 -5.40 1.72
N HIS A 266 19.07 -5.48 2.71
CA HIS A 266 18.86 -4.89 4.02
C HIS A 266 19.55 -3.52 4.08
N LEU A 267 18.75 -2.47 4.15
CA LEU A 267 19.23 -1.10 4.35
C LEU A 267 19.41 -0.87 5.85
N GLY A 268 20.65 -0.63 6.28
CA GLY A 268 21.02 -0.41 7.67
C GLY A 268 22.24 0.49 7.79
N SER A 269 23.09 0.26 8.80
CA SER A 269 24.29 1.07 9.10
C SER A 269 25.44 0.88 8.10
N GLN A 270 25.36 -0.13 7.24
CA GLN A 270 26.41 -0.47 6.28
C GLN A 270 26.08 0.11 4.89
N SER A 271 27.10 0.62 4.21
CA SER A 271 27.02 1.07 2.82
C SER A 271 26.63 -0.08 1.89
N LEU A 272 25.85 0.20 0.85
CA LEU A 272 25.56 -0.79 -0.18
C LEU A 272 26.82 -1.06 -1.01
N THR A 273 27.01 -2.33 -1.40
CA THR A 273 27.98 -2.67 -2.43
C THR A 273 27.61 -2.03 -3.76
N GLU A 274 28.57 -1.84 -4.66
CA GLU A 274 28.30 -1.29 -5.99
C GLU A 274 27.24 -2.09 -6.77
N ILE A 275 27.25 -3.41 -6.60
CA ILE A 275 26.28 -4.30 -7.23
C ILE A 275 24.88 -4.08 -6.66
N GLN A 276 24.74 -3.97 -5.34
CA GLN A 276 23.47 -3.65 -4.69
C GLN A 276 22.99 -2.24 -5.05
N TRP A 277 23.89 -1.27 -5.19
CA TRP A 277 23.58 0.09 -5.62
C TRP A 277 23.05 0.13 -7.06
N ASN A 278 23.72 -0.58 -7.98
CA ASN A 278 23.26 -0.71 -9.36
C ASN A 278 21.93 -1.46 -9.45
N TYR A 279 21.73 -2.49 -8.63
CA TYR A 279 20.46 -3.18 -8.52
C TYR A 279 19.35 -2.24 -8.03
N LEU A 280 19.59 -1.43 -6.98
CA LEU A 280 18.62 -0.47 -6.46
C LEU A 280 18.18 0.54 -7.54
N LYS A 281 19.13 1.08 -8.31
CA LYS A 281 18.82 1.97 -9.45
C LYS A 281 17.95 1.27 -10.50
N ASN A 282 18.25 0.01 -10.81
CA ASN A 282 17.47 -0.78 -11.77
C ASN A 282 16.07 -1.09 -11.22
N LEU A 283 15.95 -1.44 -9.95
CA LEU A 283 14.65 -1.65 -9.30
C LEU A 283 13.76 -0.42 -9.43
N GLY A 284 14.27 0.78 -9.14
CA GLY A 284 13.50 2.02 -9.28
C GLY A 284 13.00 2.25 -10.71
N ARG A 285 13.82 1.94 -11.70
CA ARG A 285 13.46 2.01 -13.13
C ARG A 285 12.38 0.99 -13.49
N GLU A 286 12.55 -0.27 -13.11
CA GLU A 286 11.60 -1.35 -13.39
C GLU A 286 10.25 -1.08 -12.69
N LEU A 287 10.27 -0.59 -11.45
CA LEU A 287 9.03 -0.27 -10.73
C LEU A 287 8.28 0.88 -11.38
N SER A 288 8.99 1.94 -11.76
CA SER A 288 8.41 3.07 -12.51
C SER A 288 7.81 2.61 -13.85
N ASN A 289 8.56 1.80 -14.61
CA ASN A 289 8.13 1.26 -15.90
C ASN A 289 6.89 0.37 -15.77
N SER A 290 6.83 -0.48 -14.74
CA SER A 290 5.69 -1.37 -14.51
C SER A 290 4.36 -0.62 -14.32
N GLN A 291 4.43 0.65 -13.90
CA GLN A 291 3.28 1.49 -13.62
C GLN A 291 2.91 2.43 -14.78
N CYS A 292 3.68 2.47 -15.88
CA CYS A 292 3.40 3.37 -17.01
C CYS A 292 2.00 3.19 -17.59
N ALA A 293 1.50 1.95 -17.65
CA ALA A 293 0.18 1.62 -18.17
C ALA A 293 -0.96 1.76 -17.15
N VAL A 294 -0.66 2.12 -15.89
CA VAL A 294 -1.67 2.30 -14.84
C VAL A 294 -2.34 3.66 -15.04
N SER A 295 -3.67 3.70 -15.14
CA SER A 295 -4.42 4.92 -15.45
C SER A 295 -4.31 6.01 -14.37
N ALA A 296 -4.24 5.61 -13.09
CA ALA A 296 -4.13 6.52 -11.95
C ALA A 296 -3.06 6.01 -10.97
N VAL A 297 -2.00 6.79 -10.78
CA VAL A 297 -0.82 6.40 -10.02
C VAL A 297 -0.16 7.61 -9.37
N PHE A 298 0.34 7.42 -8.16
CA PHE A 298 1.17 8.35 -7.42
C PHE A 298 2.38 7.62 -6.85
N ALA A 299 3.54 7.84 -7.45
CA ALA A 299 4.77 7.12 -7.16
C ALA A 299 5.96 8.04 -6.93
N PRO A 300 6.11 8.58 -5.70
CA PRO A 300 7.27 9.37 -5.31
C PRO A 300 8.53 8.51 -5.11
N ALA A 301 9.68 9.07 -5.47
CA ALA A 301 10.98 8.43 -5.37
C ALA A 301 11.61 8.52 -3.97
N CYS A 302 10.88 8.05 -2.96
CA CYS A 302 11.36 7.92 -1.59
C CYS A 302 11.61 6.47 -1.21
N LEU A 303 12.53 6.26 -0.27
CA LEU A 303 12.79 4.96 0.34
C LEU A 303 12.03 4.81 1.66
N SER A 304 10.79 4.36 1.58
CA SER A 304 9.90 4.24 2.74
C SER A 304 9.01 3.02 2.61
N HIS A 305 8.19 2.79 3.63
CA HIS A 305 7.04 1.90 3.60
C HIS A 305 5.90 2.56 4.38
N MET A 306 4.66 2.12 4.13
CA MET A 306 3.39 2.63 4.70
C MET A 306 3.20 4.14 4.47
N LEU A 307 2.70 4.55 3.29
CA LEU A 307 2.52 5.99 2.98
C LEU A 307 1.31 6.53 3.73
N ILE A 308 0.15 5.89 3.61
CA ILE A 308 -1.12 6.46 4.09
C ILE A 308 -1.21 6.50 5.62
N THR A 309 -0.36 5.78 6.36
CA THR A 309 -0.31 5.83 7.84
C THR A 309 0.39 7.08 8.38
N LYS A 310 1.18 7.79 7.56
CA LYS A 310 1.89 8.99 7.97
C LYS A 310 0.90 10.14 8.20
N SER A 311 1.11 10.98 9.19
CA SER A 311 0.21 12.12 9.48
C SER A 311 0.14 13.14 8.32
N TYR A 312 1.25 13.30 7.60
CA TYR A 312 1.44 14.22 6.47
C TYR A 312 1.36 13.51 5.10
N TRP A 313 0.75 12.32 5.04
CA TRP A 313 0.73 11.49 3.83
C TRP A 313 0.14 12.18 2.58
N LEU A 314 -0.78 13.13 2.79
CA LEU A 314 -1.40 13.94 1.73
C LEU A 314 -0.47 15.01 1.13
N GLU A 315 0.63 15.32 1.80
CA GLU A 315 1.53 16.43 1.49
C GLU A 315 2.67 16.03 0.55
N PHE A 316 2.95 14.73 0.42
CA PHE A 316 3.93 14.25 -0.57
C PHE A 316 3.57 14.75 -1.95
N GLN A 317 4.59 15.15 -2.71
CA GLN A 317 4.40 15.71 -4.06
C GLN A 317 5.21 14.94 -5.09
N VAL A 318 4.66 14.80 -6.29
CA VAL A 318 5.38 14.33 -7.47
C VAL A 318 5.21 15.39 -8.54
N LYS A 319 6.32 15.89 -9.10
CA LYS A 319 6.32 16.99 -10.09
C LYS A 319 5.51 18.22 -9.61
N GLY A 320 5.63 18.56 -8.33
CA GLY A 320 4.94 19.70 -7.70
C GLY A 320 3.44 19.50 -7.42
N ILE A 321 2.89 18.31 -7.64
CA ILE A 321 1.48 18.00 -7.39
C ILE A 321 1.37 17.09 -6.17
N SER A 322 0.60 17.51 -5.16
CA SER A 322 0.39 16.73 -3.94
C SER A 322 -0.53 15.52 -4.16
N LEU A 323 -0.39 14.49 -3.33
CA LEU A 323 -1.28 13.33 -3.35
C LEU A 323 -2.75 13.73 -3.13
N ALA A 324 -3.01 14.69 -2.23
CA ALA A 324 -4.35 15.24 -2.04
C ALA A 324 -4.96 15.78 -3.34
N ARG A 325 -4.15 16.52 -4.11
CA ARG A 325 -4.59 17.10 -5.39
C ARG A 325 -4.81 16.01 -6.42
N ALA A 326 -3.92 15.02 -6.52
CA ALA A 326 -4.05 13.91 -7.44
C ALA A 326 -5.33 13.08 -7.19
N LEU A 327 -5.65 12.77 -5.93
CA LEU A 327 -6.87 12.06 -5.56
C LEU A 327 -8.13 12.85 -5.95
N GLN A 328 -8.16 14.17 -5.73
CA GLN A 328 -9.27 15.02 -6.18
C GLN A 328 -9.43 15.02 -7.70
N CYS A 329 -8.31 15.05 -8.43
CA CYS A 329 -8.34 14.99 -9.89
C CYS A 329 -8.91 13.65 -10.37
N TRP A 330 -8.49 12.55 -9.75
CA TRP A 330 -9.02 11.22 -10.04
C TRP A 330 -10.53 11.14 -9.76
N GLU A 331 -10.98 11.62 -8.59
CA GLU A 331 -12.39 11.64 -8.23
C GLU A 331 -13.24 12.41 -9.26
N LYS A 332 -12.80 13.62 -9.64
CA LYS A 332 -13.47 14.42 -10.67
C LYS A 332 -13.55 13.70 -12.01
N SER A 333 -12.49 12.98 -12.40
CA SER A 333 -12.48 12.21 -13.64
C SER A 333 -13.57 11.14 -13.66
N LEU A 334 -13.81 10.47 -12.53
CA LEU A 334 -14.83 9.43 -12.39
C LEU A 334 -16.26 10.00 -12.37
N GLN A 335 -16.46 11.18 -11.77
CA GLN A 335 -17.76 11.87 -11.81
C GLN A 335 -18.10 12.39 -13.22
N SER A 336 -17.09 12.86 -13.96
CA SER A 336 -17.27 13.38 -15.33
C SER A 336 -17.55 12.29 -16.37
N SER A 337 -17.19 11.03 -16.12
CA SER A 337 -17.42 9.92 -17.05
C SER A 337 -18.91 9.68 -17.39
N ASN A 338 -19.84 10.20 -16.59
CA ASN A 338 -21.29 10.09 -16.82
C ASN A 338 -21.86 11.23 -17.69
N LYS A 339 -21.06 12.20 -18.14
CA LYS A 339 -21.47 13.28 -19.06
C LYS A 339 -20.37 13.50 -20.13
N ALA A 340 -20.72 13.45 -21.41
CA ALA A 340 -19.79 13.53 -22.56
C ALA A 340 -18.83 14.76 -22.57
N PRO A 341 -17.88 14.85 -23.52
CA PRO A 341 -16.61 14.13 -23.62
C PRO A 341 -15.40 14.95 -23.11
N LYS A 342 -14.40 14.22 -22.58
CA LYS A 342 -12.97 14.55 -22.38
C LYS A 342 -12.54 16.01 -22.61
N ILE A 343 -12.82 16.91 -21.67
CA ILE A 343 -11.90 18.02 -21.44
C ILE A 343 -10.64 17.38 -20.88
N CYS A 344 -9.56 17.41 -21.67
CA CYS A 344 -8.24 16.99 -21.24
C CYS A 344 -7.91 17.79 -19.97
N MET A 345 -7.99 17.16 -18.80
CA MET A 345 -7.64 17.79 -17.52
C MET A 345 -6.12 17.96 -17.43
N ARG A 346 -5.51 18.66 -18.40
CA ARG A 346 -4.09 19.00 -18.43
C ARG A 346 -3.65 19.74 -17.15
N SER A 347 -4.59 20.40 -16.46
CA SER A 347 -4.38 21.10 -15.19
C SER A 347 -4.66 20.26 -13.92
N CYS A 348 -4.97 18.97 -14.06
CA CYS A 348 -5.33 18.12 -12.92
C CYS A 348 -4.84 16.67 -13.13
N PRO A 349 -3.51 16.46 -13.08
CA PRO A 349 -2.91 15.15 -13.31
C PRO A 349 -3.10 14.23 -12.09
N PHE A 350 -3.25 12.94 -12.37
CA PHE A 350 -3.31 11.85 -11.39
C PHE A 350 -2.52 10.62 -11.85
N HIS A 351 -1.69 10.77 -12.89
CA HIS A 351 -0.64 9.84 -13.29
C HIS A 351 0.70 10.53 -13.03
N LEU A 352 1.30 10.20 -11.89
CA LEU A 352 2.41 10.93 -11.31
C LEU A 352 3.45 9.93 -10.81
N ILE A 353 4.52 9.76 -11.58
CA ILE A 353 5.66 8.90 -11.24
C ILE A 353 6.93 9.74 -11.30
N ASP A 354 7.76 9.66 -10.26
CA ASP A 354 9.12 10.18 -10.28
C ASP A 354 10.04 9.23 -11.06
N ASN A 355 10.87 9.79 -11.93
CA ASN A 355 11.77 9.03 -12.81
C ASN A 355 13.25 9.20 -12.45
N CYS A 356 13.56 9.81 -11.30
CA CYS A 356 14.95 9.97 -10.88
C CYS A 356 15.55 8.60 -10.50
N PRO A 357 16.88 8.41 -10.62
CA PRO A 357 17.46 7.09 -10.48
C PRO A 357 17.84 6.69 -9.05
N TRP A 358 17.67 7.55 -8.03
CA TRP A 358 18.09 7.26 -6.65
C TRP A 358 16.99 7.56 -5.63
N PRO A 359 16.98 6.83 -4.50
CA PRO A 359 16.04 7.11 -3.42
C PRO A 359 16.27 8.51 -2.83
N TYR A 360 15.19 9.10 -2.32
CA TYR A 360 15.16 10.43 -1.71
C TYR A 360 15.50 11.59 -2.65
N CYS A 361 15.54 11.38 -3.98
CA CYS A 361 15.69 12.49 -4.92
C CYS A 361 14.52 13.47 -4.84
N ASN A 362 13.36 13.00 -4.36
CA ASN A 362 12.16 13.80 -4.23
C ASN A 362 12.29 14.62 -2.95
N PRO A 363 12.19 15.96 -3.03
CA PRO A 363 12.44 16.84 -1.89
C PRO A 363 11.36 16.72 -0.80
N THR A 364 10.22 16.10 -1.07
CA THR A 364 9.15 15.87 -0.08
C THR A 364 9.33 14.58 0.70
N CYS A 365 10.36 13.77 0.41
CA CYS A 365 10.65 12.60 1.21
C CYS A 365 10.96 12.97 2.66
N SER A 366 10.45 12.19 3.61
CA SER A 366 10.74 12.38 5.03
C SER A 366 12.24 12.31 5.31
N ALA A 367 12.74 13.18 6.18
CA ALA A 367 14.13 13.13 6.64
C ALA A 367 14.46 11.72 7.19
N LEU A 368 15.68 11.27 6.94
CA LEU A 368 16.18 10.03 7.53
C LEU A 368 16.58 10.33 8.97
N HIS A 369 16.03 9.61 9.94
CA HIS A 369 16.43 9.76 11.34
C HIS A 369 17.55 8.78 11.66
N ASP A 370 18.64 9.26 12.25
CA ASP A 370 19.70 8.39 12.78
C ASP A 370 19.22 7.79 14.11
N HIS A 371 19.07 6.46 14.18
CA HIS A 371 18.66 5.77 15.40
C HIS A 371 19.68 5.86 16.54
N GLY A 372 20.93 6.28 16.27
CA GLY A 372 21.96 6.48 17.30
C GLY A 372 22.01 7.90 17.89
N ILE A 373 21.51 8.91 17.17
CA ILE A 373 21.74 10.34 17.52
C ILE A 373 20.42 11.14 17.62
N GLY A 374 19.30 10.62 17.10
CA GLY A 374 17.98 11.26 17.23
C GLY A 374 17.79 12.54 16.37
N HIS A 375 18.80 12.96 15.61
CA HIS A 375 18.73 14.10 14.70
C HIS A 375 18.34 13.68 13.27
N GLU A 376 17.67 14.59 12.55
CA GLU A 376 17.43 14.48 11.10
C GLU A 376 18.77 14.48 10.35
N VAL A 377 19.01 13.43 9.57
CA VAL A 377 20.19 13.28 8.75
C VAL A 377 19.94 14.00 7.42
N ASN A 378 20.83 14.94 7.10
CA ASN A 378 20.84 15.62 5.79
C ASN A 378 20.78 14.58 4.66
N PHE A 379 19.90 14.79 3.68
CA PHE A 379 19.73 13.95 2.49
C PHE A 379 21.07 13.56 1.84
N GLN A 380 22.02 14.49 1.76
CA GLN A 380 23.35 14.20 1.22
C GLN A 380 24.09 13.19 2.09
N LEU A 381 24.11 13.36 3.40
CA LEU A 381 24.81 12.47 4.34
C LEU A 381 24.22 11.05 4.33
N ALA A 382 22.89 10.94 4.22
CA ALA A 382 22.24 9.65 4.06
C ALA A 382 22.55 8.96 2.73
N LEU A 383 22.55 9.71 1.63
CA LEU A 383 22.95 9.20 0.32
C LEU A 383 24.42 8.77 0.33
N PHE A 384 25.30 9.54 0.99
CA PHE A 384 26.70 9.21 1.19
C PHE A 384 26.87 7.91 1.99
N ARG A 385 26.12 7.71 3.08
CA ARG A 385 26.16 6.47 3.88
C ARG A 385 25.65 5.25 3.11
N MET A 386 24.72 5.42 2.17
CA MET A 386 24.19 4.31 1.36
C MET A 386 25.06 4.00 0.14
N ARG A 387 25.81 4.96 -0.38
CA ARG A 387 26.68 4.76 -1.54
C ARG A 387 27.87 3.87 -1.18
N PRO A 388 28.40 3.12 -2.17
CA PRO A 388 29.68 2.43 -1.98
C PRO A 388 30.78 3.43 -1.62
N ASP A 389 31.70 3.04 -0.72
CA ASP A 389 32.88 3.85 -0.37
C ASP A 389 33.72 4.12 -1.61
N VAL A 390 33.70 5.36 -2.11
CA VAL A 390 34.55 5.79 -3.24
C VAL A 390 35.93 6.18 -2.72
N HIS A 391 36.66 5.23 -2.15
CA HIS A 391 38.12 5.30 -2.07
C HIS A 391 38.70 4.50 -3.24
N SER A 392 38.51 4.95 -4.48
CA SER A 392 39.33 4.52 -5.65
C SER A 392 38.84 4.97 -7.04
N GLN A 393 37.91 5.91 -7.22
CA GLN A 393 37.62 6.40 -8.58
C GLN A 393 37.49 7.92 -8.63
N GLY A 394 38.62 8.56 -8.93
CA GLY A 394 38.65 9.94 -9.39
C GLY A 394 38.09 10.05 -10.81
N LYS A 395 37.34 11.13 -11.04
CA LYS A 395 36.80 11.63 -12.32
C LYS A 395 35.65 10.82 -12.92
N GLU A 396 34.41 11.24 -12.64
CA GLU A 396 33.52 11.67 -13.73
C GLU A 396 32.32 12.54 -13.26
N HIS A 397 32.34 13.78 -13.75
CA HIS A 397 31.29 14.76 -14.06
C HIS A 397 30.00 14.87 -13.23
N GLY A 398 29.86 16.04 -12.57
CA GLY A 398 28.57 16.67 -12.27
C GLY A 398 28.32 17.11 -10.83
N LEU A 399 29.26 17.81 -10.18
CA LEU A 399 28.98 18.51 -8.92
C LEU A 399 28.82 20.04 -9.16
N PRO A 400 27.81 20.70 -8.57
CA PRO A 400 27.77 22.16 -8.48
C PRO A 400 28.98 22.71 -7.71
N THR A 401 29.50 23.84 -8.17
CA THR A 401 30.75 24.50 -7.79
C THR A 401 30.76 25.11 -6.37
N GLN A 402 30.42 24.33 -5.34
CA GLN A 402 30.56 24.74 -3.92
C GLN A 402 31.39 23.76 -3.08
N VAL A 403 32.04 22.76 -3.69
CA VAL A 403 32.85 21.73 -3.00
C VAL A 403 34.34 21.87 -3.31
N GLN A 404 34.87 23.10 -3.28
CA GLN A 404 36.33 23.32 -3.40
C GLN A 404 36.96 24.04 -2.19
N ARG A 405 36.25 24.21 -1.07
CA ARG A 405 36.82 24.93 0.10
C ARG A 405 36.90 24.15 1.41
N VAL A 406 36.55 22.87 1.46
CA VAL A 406 36.58 22.14 2.75
C VAL A 406 37.76 21.16 2.87
N THR A 407 38.60 21.01 1.83
CA THR A 407 39.80 20.15 1.89
C THR A 407 41.13 20.91 2.09
N GLN A 408 41.11 22.20 2.45
CA GLN A 408 42.35 23.00 2.65
C GLN A 408 42.44 23.79 3.97
N SER A 409 41.64 23.48 4.98
CA SER A 409 41.86 23.97 6.35
C SER A 409 41.36 22.89 7.31
N GLY A 410 42.19 22.05 7.94
CA GLY A 410 43.43 22.38 8.64
C GLY A 410 43.09 22.51 10.14
N VAL A 411 43.16 21.38 10.85
CA VAL A 411 43.84 21.08 12.15
C VAL A 411 43.40 19.68 12.56
#